data_AF-A0A2X1A2C1-F1
#
_entry.id   AF-A0A2X1A2C1-F1
#
_cell.length_a   1.000
_cell.length_b   1.000
_cell.length_c   1.000
_cell.angle_alpha   90.00
_cell.angle_beta   90.00
_cell.angle_gamma   90.00
#
_symmetry.space_group_name_H-M   'P 1'
#
loop_
_entity.id
_entity.type
_entity.pdbx_description
1 polymer ?
#
loop_
_entity_poly.entity_id
_entity_poly.type
_entity_poly.pdbx_seq_one_letter_code
_entity_poly.pdbx_strand_id
1 'polypeptide(L)'
;MQKFNPNWTTPSVRHHLVPNTYLKGWATNGTSVVYIEKEEKNIDFTSKDYGRNTENLGRIKHFYSRRAGALFRNKEDCDKYFEPIKKYSYTVKIEGKVVKDTIVLNDNFYAFNERWDIYDKNNILISKKRKDSLRKEILAIHNSSLEKGWSVLLEDGWPTVRQQILSAVNKETKKDIIPAVKRRELINFMVSMDWRTMPAPDSLLTEYDKLVQMMGIQDLLENRIDEEDKMYPFINTYSEEQLHNFLLMQYDNFFKNGGPIFNQADYMYNNMVIELLISPNGYEFITSDKPVCMYTNKQGDTEYIFPIAPNLACAVRGGGSFKDIVNYYALTRLDKDQLFEYNEAIKNNCNKGYILSQKTLKPYFK
;
A
#
# COMPACT_ATOMS: atom_id res chain seq x y z
N MET A 1 -11.31 -11.10 -15.38
CA MET A 1 -10.48 -10.18 -14.57
C MET A 1 -9.13 -10.07 -15.25
N GLN A 2 -8.58 -8.87 -15.40
CA GLN A 2 -7.29 -8.67 -16.06
C GLN A 2 -6.18 -9.31 -15.20
N LYS A 3 -5.25 -10.04 -15.83
CA LYS A 3 -4.10 -10.63 -15.11
C LYS A 3 -2.99 -9.59 -14.99
N PHE A 4 -2.24 -9.66 -13.89
CA PHE A 4 -1.06 -8.84 -13.70
C PHE A 4 -0.04 -9.04 -14.83
N ASN A 5 0.55 -7.95 -15.30
CA ASN A 5 1.61 -7.97 -16.31
C ASN A 5 2.87 -7.30 -15.74
N PRO A 6 3.98 -8.04 -15.55
CA PRO A 6 5.23 -7.50 -15.01
C PRO A 6 5.93 -6.49 -15.94
N ASN A 7 5.48 -6.37 -17.19
CA ASN A 7 5.95 -5.38 -18.16
C ASN A 7 5.12 -4.10 -18.19
N TRP A 8 4.08 -3.98 -17.36
CA TRP A 8 3.39 -2.71 -17.21
C TRP A 8 4.33 -1.62 -16.68
N THR A 9 4.17 -0.43 -17.22
CA THR A 9 4.92 0.75 -16.82
C THR A 9 3.95 1.90 -16.60
N THR A 10 4.38 2.87 -15.81
CA THR A 10 3.67 4.12 -15.59
C THR A 10 4.66 5.27 -15.55
N PRO A 11 4.30 6.46 -16.07
CA PRO A 11 5.10 7.66 -15.90
C PRO A 11 4.95 8.27 -14.48
N SER A 12 4.06 7.73 -13.65
CA SER A 12 3.90 8.19 -12.27
C SER A 12 5.18 7.95 -11.48
N VAL A 13 5.64 9.01 -10.82
CA VAL A 13 6.85 9.01 -10.00
C VAL A 13 6.50 9.11 -8.52
N ARG A 14 5.31 9.62 -8.18
CA ARG A 14 4.82 9.75 -6.80
C ARG A 14 3.63 8.85 -6.63
N HIS A 15 3.78 7.81 -5.83
CA HIS A 15 2.77 6.78 -5.67
C HIS A 15 2.01 7.00 -4.38
N HIS A 16 0.70 6.83 -4.42
CA HIS A 16 -0.17 7.01 -3.27
C HIS A 16 -0.17 5.78 -2.36
N LEU A 17 0.00 6.00 -1.05
CA LEU A 17 -0.27 4.97 -0.04
C LEU A 17 -1.78 4.73 0.09
N VAL A 18 -2.55 5.82 0.14
CA VAL A 18 -4.02 5.80 0.05
C VAL A 18 -4.43 6.30 -1.33
N PRO A 19 -5.05 5.48 -2.20
CA PRO A 19 -5.42 5.83 -3.56
C PRO A 19 -6.23 7.10 -3.64
N ASN A 20 -5.88 7.96 -4.59
CA ASN A 20 -6.63 9.19 -4.85
C ASN A 20 -8.10 8.88 -5.21
N THR A 21 -8.37 7.79 -5.93
CA THR A 21 -9.74 7.36 -6.29
C THR A 21 -10.61 7.06 -5.06
N TYR A 22 -10.00 6.59 -3.98
CA TYR A 22 -10.64 6.41 -2.68
C TYR A 22 -10.88 7.75 -1.99
N LEU A 23 -9.83 8.59 -1.86
CA LEU A 23 -9.93 9.90 -1.19
C LEU A 23 -10.95 10.84 -1.83
N LYS A 24 -11.17 10.73 -3.14
CA LYS A 24 -12.23 11.46 -3.86
C LYS A 24 -13.64 11.22 -3.31
N GLY A 25 -13.86 10.13 -2.57
CA GLY A 25 -15.11 9.90 -1.84
C GLY A 25 -15.40 10.97 -0.78
N TRP A 26 -14.38 11.63 -0.24
CA TRP A 26 -14.49 12.71 0.74
C TRP A 26 -14.28 14.11 0.14
N ALA A 27 -14.04 14.23 -1.16
CA ALA A 27 -13.68 15.52 -1.74
C ALA A 27 -14.92 16.40 -2.04
N THR A 28 -14.94 17.64 -1.55
CA THR A 28 -16.06 18.60 -1.74
C THR A 28 -16.24 19.08 -3.17
N ASN A 29 -15.16 19.14 -3.93
CA ASN A 29 -15.10 19.64 -5.30
C ASN A 29 -14.29 18.68 -6.19
N GLY A 30 -14.32 17.39 -5.85
CA GLY A 30 -13.63 16.32 -6.58
C GLY A 30 -12.11 16.24 -6.33
N THR A 31 -11.51 17.20 -5.63
CA THR A 31 -10.07 17.14 -5.30
C THR A 31 -9.71 17.64 -3.90
N SER A 32 -10.51 18.50 -3.26
CA SER A 32 -10.20 19.09 -1.95
C SER A 32 -10.87 18.37 -0.79
N VAL A 33 -10.09 18.01 0.23
CA VAL A 33 -10.54 17.45 1.50
C VAL A 33 -10.04 18.29 2.67
N VAL A 34 -10.59 18.06 3.85
CA VAL A 34 -10.06 18.59 5.11
C VAL A 34 -9.16 17.52 5.73
N TYR A 35 -7.88 17.83 5.95
CA TYR A 35 -6.93 16.93 6.60
C TYR A 35 -6.48 17.54 7.92
N ILE A 36 -6.63 16.78 9.01
CA ILE A 36 -6.23 17.19 10.35
C ILE A 36 -5.16 16.22 10.83
N GLU A 37 -4.02 16.77 11.26
CA GLU A 37 -2.93 15.99 11.83
C GLU A 37 -3.36 15.36 13.15
N LYS A 38 -2.92 14.13 13.41
CA LYS A 38 -3.31 13.37 14.61
C LYS A 38 -2.98 14.11 15.91
N GLU A 39 -1.84 14.82 15.91
CA GLU A 39 -1.32 15.58 17.04
C GLU A 39 -1.96 16.97 17.20
N GLU A 40 -2.84 17.38 16.27
CA GLU A 40 -3.53 18.66 16.36
C GLU A 40 -4.56 18.65 17.50
N LYS A 41 -4.30 19.44 18.55
CA LYS A 41 -5.14 19.51 19.75
C LYS A 41 -6.21 20.59 19.65
N ASN A 42 -5.94 21.67 18.92
CA ASN A 42 -6.78 22.87 18.89
C ASN A 42 -7.26 23.13 17.46
N ILE A 43 -8.35 22.47 17.08
CA ILE A 43 -8.91 22.56 15.73
C ILE A 43 -9.75 23.84 15.61
N ASP A 44 -9.16 24.87 14.99
CA ASP A 44 -9.86 26.11 14.66
C ASP A 44 -9.92 26.34 13.13
N PHE A 45 -11.10 26.13 12.56
CA PHE A 45 -11.36 26.33 11.12
C PHE A 45 -11.39 27.80 10.70
N THR A 46 -11.40 28.74 11.64
CA THR A 46 -11.40 30.18 11.35
C THR A 46 -10.00 30.74 11.15
N SER A 47 -9.01 30.21 11.87
CA SER A 47 -7.63 30.71 11.84
C SER A 47 -6.66 29.85 11.03
N LYS A 48 -6.98 28.58 10.76
CA LYS A 48 -6.08 27.64 10.05
C LYS A 48 -6.76 26.95 8.86
N ASP A 49 -6.04 26.87 7.73
CA ASP A 49 -6.49 26.13 6.56
C ASP A 49 -6.06 24.66 6.59
N TYR A 50 -7.04 23.81 6.85
CA TYR A 50 -6.91 22.35 6.81
C TYR A 50 -7.20 21.76 5.41
N GLY A 51 -7.48 22.60 4.41
CA GLY A 51 -7.72 22.17 3.04
C GLY A 51 -6.49 21.50 2.43
N ARG A 52 -6.66 20.32 1.84
CA ARG A 52 -5.60 19.59 1.11
C ARG A 52 -6.14 19.01 -0.18
N ASN A 53 -5.32 19.06 -1.22
CA ASN A 53 -5.62 18.37 -2.48
C ASN A 53 -5.27 16.88 -2.33
N THR A 54 -6.26 16.03 -2.58
CA THR A 54 -6.18 14.56 -2.56
C THR A 54 -5.07 13.99 -3.44
N GLU A 55 -4.72 14.63 -4.56
CA GLU A 55 -3.61 14.24 -5.43
C GLU A 55 -2.23 14.40 -4.76
N ASN A 56 -2.15 15.22 -3.71
CA ASN A 56 -0.91 15.50 -3.00
C ASN A 56 -0.79 14.76 -1.65
N LEU A 57 -1.87 14.12 -1.17
CA LEU A 57 -1.90 13.45 0.12
C LEU A 57 -1.24 12.06 0.06
N GLY A 58 -0.47 11.73 1.10
CA GLY A 58 0.02 10.36 1.32
C GLY A 58 0.85 9.77 0.17
N ARG A 59 1.54 10.60 -0.62
CA ARG A 59 2.34 10.15 -1.77
C ARG A 59 3.82 10.06 -1.45
N ILE A 60 4.47 8.98 -1.89
CA ILE A 60 5.91 8.77 -1.72
C ILE A 60 6.54 8.52 -3.10
N LYS A 61 7.70 9.13 -3.34
CA LYS A 61 8.40 9.01 -4.62
C LYS A 61 8.88 7.57 -4.82
N HIS A 62 8.46 6.93 -5.91
CA HIS A 62 8.87 5.56 -6.31
C HIS A 62 8.60 4.48 -5.24
N PHE A 63 7.58 4.64 -4.40
CA PHE A 63 7.32 3.73 -3.29
C PHE A 63 7.05 2.28 -3.72
N TYR A 64 6.34 2.08 -4.82
CA TYR A 64 6.09 0.73 -5.36
C TYR A 64 7.07 0.34 -6.49
N SER A 65 8.18 1.08 -6.63
CA SER A 65 9.16 0.76 -7.66
C SER A 65 10.20 -0.23 -7.16
N ARG A 66 10.45 -1.29 -7.93
CA ARG A 66 11.59 -2.19 -7.71
C ARG A 66 12.82 -1.66 -8.44
N ARG A 67 14.01 -1.84 -7.85
CA ARG A 67 15.30 -1.35 -8.38
C ARG A 67 16.38 -2.44 -8.27
N ALA A 68 17.50 -2.22 -8.95
CA ALA A 68 18.68 -3.07 -8.82
C ALA A 68 19.20 -3.12 -7.38
N GLY A 69 19.61 -4.31 -6.93
CA GLY A 69 20.06 -4.57 -5.57
C GLY A 69 18.96 -4.99 -4.60
N ALA A 70 17.69 -4.95 -5.01
CA ALA A 70 16.60 -5.43 -4.17
C ALA A 70 16.75 -6.94 -3.87
N LEU A 71 16.48 -7.32 -2.61
CA LEU A 71 16.54 -8.72 -2.15
C LEU A 71 15.57 -9.63 -2.94
N PHE A 72 14.37 -9.13 -3.18
CA PHE A 72 13.40 -9.76 -4.06
C PHE A 72 13.67 -9.34 -5.51
N ARG A 73 14.01 -10.31 -6.36
CA ARG A 73 14.30 -10.09 -7.77
C ARG A 73 13.83 -11.25 -8.63
N ASN A 74 13.48 -10.93 -9.88
CA ASN A 74 13.22 -11.89 -10.93
C ASN A 74 14.13 -11.59 -12.13
N LYS A 75 14.27 -12.57 -13.03
CA LYS A 75 15.21 -12.48 -14.14
C LYS A 75 14.91 -11.32 -15.09
N GLU A 76 13.63 -11.12 -15.39
CA GLU A 76 13.17 -10.10 -16.35
C GLU A 76 13.48 -8.68 -15.87
N ASP A 77 13.34 -8.43 -14.57
CA ASP A 77 13.67 -7.15 -13.96
C ASP A 77 15.18 -6.92 -13.89
N CYS A 78 15.94 -7.94 -13.49
CA CYS A 78 17.40 -7.86 -13.49
C CYS A 78 17.95 -7.60 -14.90
N ASP A 79 17.42 -8.27 -15.93
CA ASP A 79 17.82 -8.03 -17.31
C ASP A 79 17.60 -6.58 -17.74
N LYS A 80 16.47 -5.97 -17.34
CA LYS A 80 16.20 -4.54 -17.59
C LYS A 80 17.18 -3.64 -16.84
N TYR A 81 17.44 -3.91 -15.56
CA TYR A 81 18.35 -3.10 -14.75
C TYR A 81 19.78 -3.09 -15.29
N PHE A 82 20.25 -4.22 -15.79
CA PHE A 82 21.62 -4.38 -16.27
C PHE A 82 21.78 -4.21 -17.78
N GLU A 83 20.72 -3.79 -18.49
CA GLU A 83 20.77 -3.43 -19.91
C GLU A 83 21.88 -2.42 -20.26
N PRO A 84 22.22 -1.41 -19.42
CA PRO A 84 23.36 -0.53 -19.67
C PRO A 84 24.69 -1.29 -19.87
N ILE A 85 24.94 -2.36 -19.12
CA ILE A 85 26.17 -3.17 -19.27
C ILE A 85 26.23 -3.78 -20.69
N LYS A 86 25.11 -4.34 -21.14
CA LYS A 86 24.99 -4.90 -22.49
C LYS A 86 25.11 -3.82 -23.57
N LYS A 87 24.40 -2.70 -23.41
CA LYS A 87 24.40 -1.55 -24.33
C LYS A 87 25.81 -1.03 -24.59
N TYR A 88 26.65 -0.94 -23.56
CA TYR A 88 28.03 -0.47 -23.69
C TYR A 88 29.05 -1.58 -23.97
N SER A 89 28.58 -2.84 -24.15
CA SER A 89 29.44 -4.00 -24.36
C SER A 89 30.48 -4.19 -23.27
N TYR A 90 30.07 -3.99 -22.01
CA TYR A 90 30.94 -4.15 -20.85
C TYR A 90 31.05 -5.60 -20.39
N THR A 91 32.23 -5.98 -19.93
CA THR A 91 32.48 -7.25 -19.24
C THR A 91 32.64 -6.99 -17.76
N VAL A 92 31.82 -7.64 -16.94
CA VAL A 92 31.91 -7.55 -15.47
C VAL A 92 32.65 -8.77 -14.92
N LYS A 93 33.62 -8.52 -14.05
CA LYS A 93 34.24 -9.53 -13.20
C LYS A 93 33.96 -9.23 -11.74
N ILE A 94 33.52 -10.25 -11.01
CA ILE A 94 33.35 -10.19 -9.55
C ILE A 94 34.30 -11.24 -8.98
N GLU A 95 35.23 -10.81 -8.12
CA GLU A 95 36.27 -11.69 -7.56
C GLU A 95 37.04 -12.46 -8.65
N GLY A 96 37.37 -11.77 -9.74
CA GLY A 96 38.08 -12.32 -10.89
C GLY A 96 37.26 -13.18 -11.85
N LYS A 97 36.02 -13.56 -11.50
CA LYS A 97 35.15 -14.39 -12.34
C LYS A 97 34.26 -13.53 -13.22
N VAL A 98 34.19 -13.84 -14.52
CA VAL A 98 33.28 -13.17 -15.45
C VAL A 98 31.83 -13.51 -15.10
N VAL A 99 31.04 -12.51 -14.78
CA VAL A 99 29.62 -12.66 -14.42
C VAL A 99 28.76 -12.11 -15.55
N LYS A 100 27.95 -12.97 -16.16
CA LYS A 100 26.97 -12.61 -17.19
C LYS A 100 25.52 -12.70 -16.71
N ASP A 101 25.28 -13.46 -15.64
CA ASP A 101 23.95 -13.61 -15.10
C ASP A 101 23.54 -12.38 -14.30
N THR A 102 22.50 -11.70 -14.77
CA THR A 102 21.96 -10.49 -14.17
C THR A 102 21.36 -10.73 -12.78
N ILE A 103 20.94 -11.95 -12.43
CA ILE A 103 20.56 -12.28 -11.05
C ILE A 103 21.79 -12.18 -10.14
N VAL A 104 22.91 -12.78 -10.53
CA VAL A 104 24.16 -12.72 -9.77
C VAL A 104 24.68 -11.28 -9.68
N LEU A 105 24.53 -10.50 -10.76
CA LEU A 105 24.82 -9.06 -10.72
C LEU A 105 23.93 -8.31 -9.71
N ASN A 106 22.63 -8.62 -9.64
CA ASN A 106 21.74 -7.99 -8.66
C ASN A 106 22.16 -8.32 -7.22
N ASP A 107 22.46 -9.59 -6.97
CA ASP A 107 22.79 -10.10 -5.63
C ASP A 107 24.07 -9.48 -5.06
N ASN A 108 24.98 -9.05 -5.96
CA ASN A 108 26.25 -8.44 -5.61
C ASN A 108 26.25 -6.91 -5.80
N PHE A 109 25.09 -6.30 -6.03
CA PHE A 109 25.01 -4.89 -6.41
C PHE A 109 25.37 -3.92 -5.27
N TYR A 110 25.19 -4.31 -4.00
CA TYR A 110 25.67 -3.52 -2.87
C TYR A 110 27.19 -3.32 -2.91
N ALA A 111 27.93 -4.33 -3.39
CA ALA A 111 29.39 -4.27 -3.52
C ALA A 111 29.86 -3.76 -4.90
N PHE A 112 29.00 -3.06 -5.67
CA PHE A 112 29.30 -2.62 -7.03
C PHE A 112 30.60 -1.82 -7.12
N ASN A 113 30.78 -0.84 -6.23
CA ASN A 113 31.95 0.04 -6.27
C ASN A 113 33.24 -0.66 -5.81
N GLU A 114 33.12 -1.59 -4.87
CA GLU A 114 34.26 -2.22 -4.19
C GLU A 114 34.76 -3.49 -4.87
N ARG A 115 33.85 -4.36 -5.33
CA ARG A 115 34.20 -5.74 -5.75
C ARG A 115 34.10 -6.01 -7.25
N TRP A 116 33.57 -5.06 -8.02
CA TRP A 116 33.36 -5.27 -9.46
C TRP A 116 34.48 -4.64 -10.30
N ASP A 117 35.11 -5.43 -11.14
CA ASP A 117 35.98 -4.92 -12.21
C ASP A 117 35.20 -4.91 -13.52
N ILE A 118 35.10 -3.73 -14.14
CA ILE A 118 34.30 -3.55 -15.36
C ILE A 118 35.22 -3.13 -16.50
N TYR A 119 35.22 -3.92 -17.57
CA TYR A 119 36.06 -3.70 -18.74
C TYR A 119 35.23 -3.29 -19.94
N ASP A 120 35.77 -2.40 -20.77
CA ASP A 120 35.15 -1.99 -22.02
C ASP A 120 35.27 -3.08 -23.12
N LYS A 121 34.75 -2.78 -24.30
CA LYS A 121 34.82 -3.67 -25.47
C LYS A 121 36.25 -4.01 -25.93
N ASN A 122 37.23 -3.19 -25.55
CA ASN A 122 38.65 -3.39 -25.84
C ASN A 122 39.37 -4.10 -24.68
N ASN A 123 38.62 -4.59 -23.69
CA ASN A 123 39.12 -5.22 -22.47
C ASN A 123 39.97 -4.27 -21.59
N ILE A 124 39.70 -2.96 -21.65
CA ILE A 124 40.34 -1.93 -20.82
C ILE A 124 39.45 -1.66 -19.59
N LEU A 125 40.05 -1.67 -18.40
CA LEU A 125 39.34 -1.34 -17.16
C LEU A 125 38.78 0.08 -17.23
N ILE A 126 37.48 0.25 -16.99
CA ILE A 126 36.85 1.56 -17.03
C ILE A 126 37.27 2.41 -15.82
N SER A 127 37.32 3.73 -16.00
CA SER A 127 37.65 4.65 -14.90
C SER A 127 36.57 4.67 -13.81
N LYS A 128 36.97 5.03 -12.58
CA LYS A 128 36.04 5.21 -11.44
C LYS A 128 34.86 6.11 -11.80
N LYS A 129 35.11 7.27 -12.43
CA LYS A 129 34.06 8.19 -12.88
C LYS A 129 33.04 7.52 -13.81
N ARG A 130 33.50 6.66 -14.75
CA ARG A 130 32.59 5.95 -15.65
C ARG A 130 31.83 4.85 -14.91
N LYS A 131 32.47 4.15 -13.99
CA LYS A 131 31.84 3.16 -13.11
C LYS A 131 30.74 3.80 -12.26
N ASP A 132 30.99 4.95 -11.65
CA ASP A 132 29.99 5.70 -10.87
C ASP A 132 28.81 6.16 -11.75
N SER A 133 29.09 6.63 -12.98
CA SER A 133 28.05 6.97 -13.97
C SER A 133 27.19 5.76 -14.30
N LEU A 134 27.81 4.60 -14.52
CA LEU A 134 27.09 3.36 -14.83
C LEU A 134 26.21 2.91 -13.65
N ARG A 135 26.70 3.00 -12.41
CA ARG A 135 25.88 2.72 -11.20
C ARG A 135 24.64 3.62 -11.15
N LYS A 136 24.81 4.92 -11.42
CA LYS A 136 23.70 5.88 -11.47
C LYS A 136 22.71 5.57 -12.60
N GLU A 137 23.19 5.19 -13.77
CA GLU A 137 22.35 4.76 -14.90
C GLU A 137 21.52 3.52 -14.54
N ILE A 138 22.12 2.52 -13.90
CA ILE A 138 21.43 1.29 -13.44
C ILE A 138 20.39 1.63 -12.37
N LEU A 139 20.77 2.40 -11.34
CA LEU A 139 19.85 2.82 -10.27
C LEU A 139 18.69 3.64 -10.81
N ALA A 140 18.89 4.46 -11.85
CA ALA A 140 17.85 5.26 -12.47
C ALA A 140 16.76 4.42 -13.19
N ILE A 141 16.95 3.11 -13.34
CA ILE A 141 15.93 2.21 -13.91
C ILE A 141 14.99 1.78 -12.79
N HIS A 142 13.73 2.18 -12.91
CA HIS A 142 12.66 1.84 -11.98
C HIS A 142 11.68 0.89 -12.66
N ASN A 143 11.47 -0.31 -12.09
CA ASN A 143 10.31 -1.11 -12.49
C ASN A 143 9.09 -0.59 -11.74
N SER A 144 8.14 0.01 -12.46
CA SER A 144 6.87 0.55 -11.93
C SER A 144 5.65 -0.33 -12.19
N SER A 145 5.84 -1.61 -12.49
CA SER A 145 4.74 -2.55 -12.76
C SER A 145 3.82 -2.74 -11.57
N LEU A 146 4.32 -2.71 -10.32
CA LEU A 146 3.48 -2.83 -9.13
C LEU A 146 2.55 -1.61 -8.96
N GLU A 147 3.07 -0.39 -9.16
CA GLU A 147 2.25 0.83 -9.19
C GLU A 147 1.15 0.73 -10.26
N LYS A 148 1.50 0.27 -11.47
CA LYS A 148 0.50 0.09 -12.51
C LYS A 148 -0.48 -1.05 -12.20
N GLY A 149 -0.01 -2.09 -11.52
CA GLY A 149 -0.81 -3.19 -10.99
C GLY A 149 -1.88 -2.69 -10.03
N TRP A 150 -1.52 -1.83 -9.08
CA TRP A 150 -2.49 -1.21 -8.16
C TRP A 150 -3.58 -0.44 -8.91
N SER A 151 -3.18 0.44 -9.84
CA SER A 151 -4.11 1.20 -10.68
C SER A 151 -5.09 0.28 -11.42
N VAL A 152 -4.57 -0.66 -12.22
CA VAL A 152 -5.39 -1.47 -13.14
C VAL A 152 -6.25 -2.50 -12.41
N LEU A 153 -5.72 -3.15 -11.38
CA LEU A 153 -6.37 -4.30 -10.76
C LEU A 153 -7.34 -3.90 -9.64
N LEU A 154 -7.18 -2.70 -9.05
CA LEU A 154 -7.94 -2.29 -7.87
C LEU A 154 -8.47 -0.86 -7.94
N GLU A 155 -7.63 0.12 -8.25
CA GLU A 155 -8.00 1.53 -8.05
C GLU A 155 -8.90 2.11 -9.13
N ASP A 156 -8.64 1.79 -10.41
CA ASP A 156 -9.37 2.35 -11.55
C ASP A 156 -10.86 1.96 -11.50
N GLY A 157 -11.17 0.76 -10.98
CA GLY A 157 -12.54 0.26 -10.83
C GLY A 157 -13.24 0.67 -9.53
N TRP A 158 -12.50 1.19 -8.54
CA TRP A 158 -13.04 1.48 -7.20
C TRP A 158 -14.25 2.42 -7.21
N PRO A 159 -14.27 3.54 -7.97
CA PRO A 159 -15.44 4.42 -8.01
C PRO A 159 -16.73 3.70 -8.42
N THR A 160 -16.64 2.78 -9.38
CA THR A 160 -17.77 1.96 -9.84
C THR A 160 -18.21 0.96 -8.77
N VAL A 161 -17.27 0.28 -8.12
CA VAL A 161 -17.55 -0.65 -7.02
C VAL A 161 -18.28 0.07 -5.88
N ARG A 162 -17.75 1.19 -5.41
CA ARG A 162 -18.36 2.04 -4.39
C ARG A 162 -19.78 2.45 -4.76
N GLN A 163 -19.99 2.94 -5.99
CA GLN A 163 -21.30 3.37 -6.44
C GLN A 163 -22.32 2.23 -6.50
N GLN A 164 -21.91 1.03 -6.91
CA GLN A 164 -22.79 -0.14 -6.97
C GLN A 164 -23.22 -0.60 -5.57
N ILE A 165 -22.30 -0.59 -4.60
CA ILE A 165 -22.61 -0.90 -3.19
C ILE A 165 -23.59 0.15 -2.62
N LEU A 166 -23.29 1.45 -2.78
CA LEU A 166 -24.18 2.54 -2.34
C LEU A 166 -25.57 2.42 -2.97
N SER A 167 -25.63 2.10 -4.26
CA SER A 167 -26.90 1.94 -4.98
C SER A 167 -27.70 0.74 -4.49
N ALA A 168 -27.04 -0.35 -4.09
CA ALA A 168 -27.70 -1.52 -3.51
C ALA A 168 -28.31 -1.19 -2.13
N VAL A 169 -27.56 -0.47 -1.28
CA VAL A 169 -28.04 -0.02 0.03
C VAL A 169 -29.22 0.95 -0.11
N ASN A 170 -29.10 1.95 -0.98
CA ASN A 170 -30.12 2.99 -1.16
C ASN A 170 -31.43 2.49 -1.78
N LYS A 171 -31.43 1.35 -2.48
CA LYS A 171 -32.66 0.74 -3.02
C LYS A 171 -33.47 0.01 -1.94
N GLU A 172 -32.82 -0.43 -0.88
CA GLU A 172 -33.37 -1.37 0.10
C GLU A 172 -33.41 -0.76 1.51
N THR A 173 -33.85 0.50 1.60
CA THR A 173 -33.80 1.35 2.81
C THR A 173 -34.54 0.80 4.03
N LYS A 174 -35.35 -0.24 3.88
CA LYS A 174 -36.13 -0.89 4.96
C LYS A 174 -35.69 -2.31 5.30
N LYS A 175 -34.68 -2.87 4.61
CA LYS A 175 -34.17 -4.22 4.89
C LYS A 175 -32.97 -4.16 5.82
N ASP A 176 -32.77 -5.24 6.56
CA ASP A 176 -31.59 -5.42 7.42
C ASP A 176 -30.56 -6.35 6.78
N ILE A 177 -30.90 -6.98 5.64
CA ILE A 177 -30.01 -7.83 4.86
C ILE A 177 -30.30 -7.59 3.38
N ILE A 178 -29.24 -7.50 2.57
CA ILE A 178 -29.32 -7.38 1.10
C ILE A 178 -28.37 -8.35 0.41
N PRO A 179 -28.64 -8.76 -0.84
CA PRO A 179 -27.68 -9.52 -1.63
C PRO A 179 -26.34 -8.77 -1.77
N ALA A 180 -25.23 -9.48 -1.57
CA ALA A 180 -23.90 -8.92 -1.66
C ALA A 180 -23.58 -8.57 -3.13
N VAL A 181 -23.23 -7.31 -3.36
CA VAL A 181 -22.73 -6.83 -4.66
C VAL A 181 -21.25 -6.47 -4.52
N LYS A 182 -20.41 -6.89 -5.47
CA LYS A 182 -18.98 -6.55 -5.51
C LYS A 182 -18.18 -6.92 -4.25
N ARG A 183 -18.58 -8.01 -3.57
CA ARG A 183 -17.97 -8.48 -2.32
C ARG A 183 -16.47 -8.74 -2.46
N ARG A 184 -16.06 -9.47 -3.49
CA ARG A 184 -14.65 -9.79 -3.71
C ARG A 184 -13.83 -8.53 -3.97
N GLU A 185 -14.36 -7.63 -4.80
CA GLU A 185 -13.70 -6.36 -5.09
C GLU A 185 -13.59 -5.46 -3.85
N LEU A 186 -14.63 -5.38 -3.00
CA LEU A 186 -14.60 -4.65 -1.73
C LEU A 186 -13.52 -5.20 -0.79
N ILE A 187 -13.49 -6.52 -0.57
CA ILE A 187 -12.53 -7.15 0.34
C ILE A 187 -11.10 -7.00 -0.19
N ASN A 188 -10.87 -7.27 -1.48
CA ASN A 188 -9.55 -7.11 -2.08
C ASN A 188 -9.06 -5.67 -1.96
N PHE A 189 -9.94 -4.69 -2.20
CA PHE A 189 -9.60 -3.28 -2.03
C PHE A 189 -9.26 -2.97 -0.58
N MET A 190 -10.11 -3.33 0.38
CA MET A 190 -9.90 -3.10 1.80
C MET A 190 -8.61 -3.75 2.33
N VAL A 191 -8.39 -5.05 2.06
CA VAL A 191 -7.16 -5.73 2.51
C VAL A 191 -5.93 -5.12 1.86
N SER A 192 -5.99 -4.76 0.57
CA SER A 192 -4.87 -4.06 -0.07
C SER A 192 -4.57 -2.70 0.57
N MET A 193 -5.60 -1.99 1.01
CA MET A 193 -5.47 -0.69 1.67
C MET A 193 -4.72 -0.82 2.99
N ASP A 194 -5.09 -1.79 3.83
CA ASP A 194 -4.45 -2.04 5.11
C ASP A 194 -2.93 -2.26 4.95
N TRP A 195 -2.55 -3.14 4.02
CA TRP A 195 -1.15 -3.47 3.75
C TRP A 195 -0.34 -2.34 3.10
N ARG A 196 -0.98 -1.45 2.35
CA ARG A 196 -0.31 -0.32 1.68
C ARG A 196 -0.07 0.88 2.58
N THR A 197 -0.88 1.02 3.62
CA THR A 197 -0.78 2.13 4.56
C THR A 197 0.30 1.90 5.61
N MET A 198 0.70 2.98 6.28
CA MET A 198 1.70 2.95 7.34
C MET A 198 1.04 3.18 8.70
N PRO A 199 1.59 2.63 9.81
CA PRO A 199 2.64 1.61 9.82
C PRO A 199 2.18 0.31 9.17
N ALA A 200 3.13 -0.52 8.75
CA ALA A 200 2.82 -1.82 8.17
C ALA A 200 2.02 -2.69 9.15
N PRO A 201 1.16 -3.60 8.66
CA PRO A 201 0.38 -4.49 9.52
C PRO A 201 1.28 -5.38 10.39
N ASP A 202 0.86 -5.65 11.63
CA ASP A 202 1.59 -6.50 12.58
C ASP A 202 1.84 -7.92 12.04
N SER A 203 0.94 -8.41 11.18
CA SER A 203 1.09 -9.69 10.49
C SER A 203 2.31 -9.71 9.58
N LEU A 204 2.54 -8.65 8.79
CA LEU A 204 3.74 -8.49 7.98
C LEU A 204 4.99 -8.40 8.86
N LEU A 205 4.94 -7.58 9.91
CA LEU A 205 6.08 -7.39 10.81
C LEU A 205 6.49 -8.71 11.46
N THR A 206 5.51 -9.50 11.92
CA THR A 206 5.75 -10.82 12.51
C THR A 206 6.38 -11.80 11.51
N GLU A 207 5.92 -11.81 10.26
CA GLU A 207 6.52 -12.65 9.21
C GLU A 207 7.94 -12.22 8.88
N TYR A 208 8.18 -10.90 8.80
CA TYR A 208 9.49 -10.33 8.56
C TYR A 208 10.48 -10.64 9.70
N ASP A 209 10.07 -10.48 10.95
CA ASP A 209 10.91 -10.75 12.12
C ASP A 209 11.34 -12.23 12.18
N LYS A 210 10.43 -13.16 11.84
CA LYS A 210 10.78 -14.59 11.73
C LYS A 210 11.84 -14.85 10.66
N LEU A 211 11.74 -14.17 9.51
CA LEU A 211 12.73 -14.29 8.44
C LEU A 211 14.09 -13.73 8.86
N VAL A 212 14.10 -12.53 9.47
CA VAL A 212 15.31 -11.91 10.02
C VAL A 212 15.96 -12.83 11.04
N GLN A 213 15.16 -13.41 11.95
CA GLN A 213 15.64 -14.34 12.97
C GLN A 213 16.26 -15.60 12.38
N MET A 214 15.61 -16.19 11.37
CA MET A 214 16.10 -17.37 10.68
C MET A 214 17.41 -17.11 9.93
N MET A 215 17.60 -15.90 9.39
CA MET A 215 18.81 -15.52 8.67
C MET A 215 19.97 -15.10 9.59
N GLY A 216 19.70 -14.76 10.85
CA GLY A 216 20.73 -14.35 11.82
C GLY A 216 21.41 -13.02 11.44
N ILE A 217 20.67 -12.09 10.83
CA ILE A 217 21.19 -10.82 10.30
C ILE A 217 20.78 -9.59 11.12
N GLN A 218 20.24 -9.76 12.32
CA GLN A 218 19.72 -8.67 13.16
C GLN A 218 20.70 -7.50 13.28
N ASP A 219 21.93 -7.80 13.70
CA ASP A 219 22.97 -6.81 13.97
C ASP A 219 23.39 -6.02 12.71
N LEU A 220 23.21 -6.61 11.51
CA LEU A 220 23.49 -5.95 10.24
C LEU A 220 22.41 -4.93 9.87
N LEU A 221 21.17 -5.16 10.32
CA LEU A 221 19.99 -4.38 9.91
C LEU A 221 19.82 -3.08 10.69
N GLU A 222 20.43 -2.96 11.88
CA GLU A 222 20.32 -1.77 12.74
C GLU A 222 21.15 -0.58 12.21
N ASN A 223 22.12 -0.84 11.33
CA ASN A 223 22.98 0.19 10.79
C ASN A 223 22.21 1.15 9.86
N ARG A 224 22.60 2.43 9.92
CA ARG A 224 22.14 3.44 8.96
C ARG A 224 22.77 3.18 7.59
N ILE A 225 22.01 3.48 6.54
CA ILE A 225 22.51 3.46 5.16
C ILE A 225 23.04 4.84 4.83
N ASP A 226 24.26 4.91 4.30
CA ASP A 226 24.85 6.13 3.80
C ASP A 226 24.03 6.68 2.61
N GLU A 227 23.89 8.01 2.53
CA GLU A 227 23.03 8.65 1.52
C GLU A 227 23.37 8.26 0.08
N GLU A 228 24.65 7.97 -0.20
CA GLU A 228 25.11 7.57 -1.52
C GLU A 228 24.77 6.12 -1.91
N ASP A 229 24.46 5.28 -0.91
CA ASP A 229 24.12 3.87 -1.07
C ASP A 229 22.63 3.58 -0.95
N LYS A 230 21.82 4.56 -0.51
CA LYS A 230 20.37 4.43 -0.41
C LYS A 230 19.74 4.05 -1.74
N MET A 231 19.14 2.86 -1.79
CA MET A 231 18.27 2.46 -2.90
C MET A 231 16.95 3.26 -2.89
N TYR A 232 16.47 3.67 -1.71
CA TYR A 232 15.23 4.44 -1.57
C TYR A 232 15.48 5.71 -0.73
N PRO A 233 15.19 6.92 -1.26
CA PRO A 233 15.48 8.17 -0.54
C PRO A 233 14.70 8.36 0.77
N PHE A 234 13.61 7.63 0.96
CA PHE A 234 12.75 7.71 2.15
C PHE A 234 13.12 6.67 3.22
N ILE A 235 14.18 5.88 3.00
CA ILE A 235 14.65 4.81 3.88
C ILE A 235 16.00 5.21 4.47
N ASN A 236 16.20 4.94 5.76
CA ASN A 236 17.37 5.36 6.52
C ASN A 236 18.18 4.20 7.09
N THR A 237 17.59 3.02 7.25
CA THR A 237 18.28 1.84 7.80
C THR A 237 18.16 0.63 6.88
N TYR A 238 19.08 -0.32 7.01
CA TYR A 238 19.00 -1.59 6.28
C TYR A 238 17.73 -2.37 6.66
N SER A 239 17.30 -2.32 7.93
CA SER A 239 16.04 -2.92 8.37
C SER A 239 14.83 -2.38 7.60
N GLU A 240 14.71 -1.05 7.49
CA GLU A 240 13.63 -0.40 6.72
C GLU A 240 13.69 -0.78 5.24
N GLU A 241 14.88 -0.88 4.65
CA GLU A 241 15.07 -1.28 3.25
C GLU A 241 14.63 -2.73 3.01
N GLN A 242 15.02 -3.65 3.88
CA GLN A 242 14.65 -5.06 3.77
C GLN A 242 13.16 -5.27 4.01
N LEU A 243 12.56 -4.60 5.00
CA LEU A 243 11.12 -4.63 5.23
C LEU A 243 10.36 -4.09 4.01
N HIS A 244 10.84 -3.00 3.41
CA HIS A 244 10.22 -2.43 2.21
C HIS A 244 10.31 -3.39 1.01
N ASN A 245 11.48 -3.98 0.76
CA ASN A 245 11.65 -4.99 -0.29
C ASN A 245 10.75 -6.22 -0.07
N PHE A 246 10.64 -6.68 1.18
CA PHE A 246 9.76 -7.77 1.56
C PHE A 246 8.29 -7.42 1.28
N LEU A 247 7.88 -6.20 1.59
CA LEU A 247 6.53 -5.69 1.29
C LEU A 247 6.26 -5.65 -0.23
N LEU A 248 7.21 -5.18 -1.04
CA LEU A 248 7.09 -5.18 -2.51
C LEU A 248 6.94 -6.60 -3.08
N MET A 249 7.62 -7.58 -2.49
CA MET A 249 7.44 -9.00 -2.83
C MET A 249 6.02 -9.48 -2.54
N GLN A 250 5.46 -9.11 -1.37
CA GLN A 250 4.09 -9.50 -1.03
C GLN A 250 3.05 -8.91 -2.00
N TYR A 251 3.29 -7.69 -2.50
CA TYR A 251 2.43 -7.10 -3.53
C TYR A 251 2.48 -7.85 -4.87
N ASP A 252 3.68 -8.24 -5.32
CA ASP A 252 3.84 -9.04 -6.54
C ASP A 252 3.12 -10.39 -6.42
N ASN A 253 3.26 -11.05 -5.27
CA ASN A 253 2.55 -12.31 -4.96
C ASN A 253 1.03 -12.10 -4.96
N PHE A 254 0.54 -11.03 -4.32
CA PHE A 254 -0.88 -10.72 -4.26
C PHE A 254 -1.49 -10.56 -5.65
N PHE A 255 -0.82 -9.83 -6.56
CA PHE A 255 -1.26 -9.66 -7.94
C PHE A 255 -1.23 -10.94 -8.78
N LYS A 256 -0.52 -11.96 -8.31
CA LYS A 256 -0.49 -13.32 -8.88
C LYS A 256 -1.44 -14.28 -8.15
N ASN A 257 -2.34 -13.77 -7.32
CA ASN A 257 -3.28 -14.53 -6.48
C ASN A 257 -2.58 -15.45 -5.46
N GLY A 258 -1.53 -14.96 -4.82
CA GLY A 258 -0.79 -15.69 -3.80
C GLY A 258 -0.26 -14.81 -2.68
N GLY A 259 0.35 -15.46 -1.69
CA GLY A 259 0.95 -14.80 -0.54
C GLY A 259 -0.06 -14.38 0.53
N PRO A 260 0.43 -13.81 1.64
CA PRO A 260 -0.35 -13.50 2.84
C PRO A 260 -1.51 -12.53 2.58
N ILE A 261 -1.32 -11.50 1.76
CA ILE A 261 -2.36 -10.53 1.41
C ILE A 261 -3.54 -11.23 0.72
N PHE A 262 -3.26 -12.12 -0.23
CA PHE A 262 -4.28 -12.88 -0.94
C PHE A 262 -4.98 -13.84 0.01
N ASN A 263 -4.22 -14.55 0.84
CA ASN A 263 -4.76 -15.51 1.81
C ASN A 263 -5.69 -14.83 2.82
N GLN A 264 -5.32 -13.64 3.30
CA GLN A 264 -6.17 -12.83 4.17
C GLN A 264 -7.46 -12.44 3.45
N ALA A 265 -7.37 -11.88 2.23
CA ALA A 265 -8.55 -11.49 1.46
C ALA A 265 -9.47 -12.70 1.16
N ASP A 266 -8.92 -13.86 0.86
CA ASP A 266 -9.69 -15.07 0.61
C ASP A 266 -10.33 -15.64 1.88
N TYR A 267 -9.60 -15.62 3.00
CA TYR A 267 -10.16 -15.98 4.30
C TYR A 267 -11.34 -15.07 4.67
N MET A 268 -11.18 -13.75 4.54
CA MET A 268 -12.26 -12.79 4.82
C MET A 268 -13.45 -12.99 3.89
N TYR A 269 -13.20 -13.26 2.61
CA TYR A 269 -14.27 -13.51 1.64
C TYR A 269 -15.11 -14.72 2.02
N ASN A 270 -14.45 -15.84 2.35
CA ASN A 270 -15.10 -17.13 2.60
C ASN A 270 -15.70 -17.26 4.01
N ASN A 271 -15.12 -16.60 5.02
CA ASN A 271 -15.40 -16.92 6.43
C ASN A 271 -15.97 -15.77 7.27
N MET A 272 -15.98 -14.53 6.79
CA MET A 272 -16.39 -13.37 7.61
C MET A 272 -17.70 -12.72 7.15
N VAL A 273 -18.48 -12.18 8.09
CA VAL A 273 -19.66 -11.38 7.78
C VAL A 273 -19.20 -9.98 7.35
N ILE A 274 -19.85 -9.42 6.32
CA ILE A 274 -19.73 -7.97 6.03
C ILE A 274 -21.04 -7.31 6.43
N GLU A 275 -20.93 -6.41 7.38
CA GLU A 275 -22.00 -5.54 7.86
C GLU A 275 -21.75 -4.14 7.32
N LEU A 276 -22.69 -3.61 6.54
CA LEU A 276 -22.64 -2.24 6.04
C LEU A 276 -23.29 -1.30 7.05
N LEU A 277 -22.48 -0.35 7.53
CA LEU A 277 -22.84 0.64 8.54
C LEU A 277 -23.27 1.93 7.84
N ILE A 278 -24.52 2.33 8.03
CA ILE A 278 -25.13 3.49 7.37
C ILE A 278 -25.18 4.64 8.36
N SER A 279 -24.62 5.80 7.98
CA SER A 279 -24.62 6.98 8.84
C SER A 279 -26.02 7.61 8.96
N PRO A 280 -26.35 8.25 10.09
CA PRO A 280 -27.57 9.04 10.21
C PRO A 280 -27.52 10.30 9.34
N ASN A 281 -28.69 10.76 8.90
CA ASN A 281 -28.81 11.95 8.04
C ASN A 281 -28.09 13.17 8.63
N GLY A 282 -27.23 13.80 7.81
CA GLY A 282 -26.46 14.98 8.19
C GLY A 282 -25.19 14.69 8.99
N TYR A 283 -24.83 13.42 9.15
CA TYR A 283 -23.60 12.97 9.79
C TYR A 283 -22.87 11.96 8.89
N GLU A 284 -21.56 11.88 9.04
CA GLU A 284 -20.70 11.16 8.11
C GLU A 284 -19.55 10.44 8.82
N PHE A 285 -19.10 9.35 8.22
CA PHE A 285 -17.83 8.70 8.55
C PHE A 285 -16.66 9.56 8.10
N ILE A 286 -15.64 9.66 8.96
CA ILE A 286 -14.32 10.16 8.58
C ILE A 286 -13.51 9.04 7.91
N THR A 287 -12.42 9.39 7.24
CA THR A 287 -11.37 8.43 6.86
C THR A 287 -10.01 8.94 7.36
N SER A 288 -8.92 8.28 7.01
CA SER A 288 -7.58 8.72 7.40
C SER A 288 -6.49 8.33 6.40
N ASP A 289 -5.25 8.58 6.75
CA ASP A 289 -4.07 8.05 6.07
C ASP A 289 -3.79 6.56 6.36
N LYS A 290 -4.60 5.94 7.24
CA LYS A 290 -4.70 4.49 7.49
C LYS A 290 -6.20 4.08 7.57
N PRO A 291 -6.89 3.97 6.42
CA PRO A 291 -8.36 3.86 6.41
C PRO A 291 -8.95 2.61 7.04
N VAL A 292 -8.20 1.51 7.04
CA VAL A 292 -8.64 0.25 7.64
C VAL A 292 -8.22 0.23 9.10
N CYS A 293 -9.21 0.17 9.98
CA CYS A 293 -9.00 0.00 11.41
C CYS A 293 -9.23 -1.45 11.77
N MET A 294 -8.20 -2.10 12.33
CA MET A 294 -8.29 -3.45 12.86
C MET A 294 -8.22 -3.37 14.38
N TYR A 295 -9.16 -4.00 15.08
CA TYR A 295 -9.13 -4.10 16.53
C TYR A 295 -9.69 -5.43 17.00
N THR A 296 -9.38 -5.77 18.25
CA THR A 296 -9.97 -6.92 18.93
C THR A 296 -11.22 -6.44 19.67
N ASN A 297 -12.38 -7.03 19.36
CA ASN A 297 -13.62 -6.69 20.04
C ASN A 297 -13.66 -7.23 21.49
N LYS A 298 -14.73 -6.93 22.23
CA LYS A 298 -14.89 -7.36 23.63
C LYS A 298 -14.93 -8.89 23.79
N GLN A 299 -15.20 -9.62 22.73
CA GLN A 299 -15.30 -11.08 22.68
C GLN A 299 -13.96 -11.74 22.32
N GLY A 300 -12.93 -10.95 22.00
CA GLY A 300 -11.61 -11.46 21.61
C GLY A 300 -11.45 -11.72 20.10
N ASP A 301 -12.46 -11.40 19.30
CA ASP A 301 -12.42 -11.60 17.85
C ASP A 301 -11.84 -10.37 17.12
N THR A 302 -11.14 -10.63 16.02
CA THR A 302 -10.65 -9.56 15.12
C THR A 302 -11.80 -8.97 14.32
N GLU A 303 -11.96 -7.66 14.41
CA GLU A 303 -12.89 -6.87 13.63
C GLU A 303 -12.14 -5.83 12.78
N TYR A 304 -12.66 -5.60 11.58
CA TYR A 304 -12.18 -4.56 10.68
C TYR A 304 -13.25 -3.52 10.45
N ILE A 305 -12.89 -2.24 10.49
CA ILE A 305 -13.74 -1.13 10.06
C ILE A 305 -13.07 -0.43 8.90
N PHE A 306 -13.83 -0.27 7.82
CA PHE A 306 -13.38 0.41 6.62
C PHE A 306 -14.47 1.36 6.10
N PRO A 307 -14.25 2.69 6.17
CA PRO A 307 -15.12 3.66 5.53
C PRO A 307 -15.13 3.46 4.01
N ILE A 308 -16.30 3.33 3.40
CA ILE A 308 -16.46 3.15 1.94
C ILE A 308 -16.72 4.50 1.27
N ALA A 309 -17.54 5.32 1.94
CA ALA A 309 -17.95 6.67 1.56
C ALA A 309 -18.33 7.45 2.83
N PRO A 310 -18.51 8.79 2.77
CA PRO A 310 -18.92 9.56 3.93
C PRO A 310 -20.20 9.05 4.60
N ASN A 311 -21.14 8.47 3.85
CA ASN A 311 -22.40 7.96 4.40
C ASN A 311 -22.45 6.43 4.61
N LEU A 312 -21.34 5.72 4.36
CA LEU A 312 -21.31 4.25 4.40
C LEU A 312 -19.93 3.74 4.82
N ALA A 313 -19.89 2.87 5.81
CA ALA A 313 -18.71 2.06 6.14
C ALA A 313 -19.06 0.57 6.08
N CYS A 314 -18.05 -0.28 6.22
CA CYS A 314 -18.26 -1.69 6.50
C CYS A 314 -17.52 -2.10 7.78
N ALA A 315 -18.17 -2.98 8.53
CA ALA A 315 -17.55 -3.82 9.54
C ALA A 315 -17.38 -5.23 8.98
N VAL A 316 -16.20 -5.80 9.16
CA VAL A 316 -15.94 -7.22 8.83
C VAL A 316 -15.63 -7.96 10.11
N ARG A 317 -16.48 -8.93 10.46
CA ARG A 317 -16.46 -9.61 11.76
C ARG A 317 -16.42 -11.13 11.59
N GLY A 318 -15.72 -11.80 12.50
CA GLY A 318 -15.79 -13.24 12.65
C GLY A 318 -17.16 -13.67 13.20
N GLY A 319 -17.62 -14.88 12.85
CA GLY A 319 -18.79 -15.48 13.49
C GLY A 319 -20.14 -14.92 13.06
N GLY A 320 -20.78 -15.60 12.11
CA GLY A 320 -22.22 -15.48 11.89
C GLY A 320 -22.79 -16.83 11.47
N SER A 321 -23.85 -17.28 12.12
CA SER A 321 -24.54 -18.56 11.90
C SER A 321 -25.42 -18.58 10.63
N PHE A 322 -25.06 -17.81 9.60
CA PHE A 322 -25.78 -17.79 8.34
C PHE A 322 -25.20 -18.82 7.37
N LYS A 323 -26.00 -19.82 7.00
CA LYS A 323 -25.81 -20.50 5.71
C LYS A 323 -25.78 -19.40 4.63
N ASP A 324 -24.80 -19.46 3.74
CA ASP A 324 -24.59 -18.49 2.64
C ASP A 324 -24.11 -17.08 3.04
N ILE A 325 -23.32 -16.96 4.11
CA ILE A 325 -22.67 -15.71 4.58
C ILE A 325 -22.00 -14.88 3.46
N VAL A 326 -21.50 -15.54 2.41
CA VAL A 326 -20.82 -14.90 1.28
C VAL A 326 -21.77 -14.18 0.32
N ASN A 327 -23.05 -14.49 0.35
CA ASN A 327 -24.05 -13.99 -0.63
C ASN A 327 -24.78 -12.74 -0.16
N TYR A 328 -24.53 -12.26 1.06
CA TYR A 328 -25.29 -11.17 1.66
C TYR A 328 -24.42 -10.14 2.39
N TYR A 329 -24.97 -8.93 2.52
CA TYR A 329 -24.53 -7.90 3.46
C TYR A 329 -25.60 -7.70 4.52
N ALA A 330 -25.19 -7.67 5.79
CA ALA A 330 -26.04 -7.14 6.86
C ALA A 330 -26.04 -5.61 6.78
N LEU A 331 -27.14 -4.96 7.14
CA LEU A 331 -27.29 -3.52 7.14
C LEU A 331 -27.60 -3.03 8.55
N THR A 332 -26.79 -2.10 9.04
CA THR A 332 -26.98 -1.48 10.36
C THR A 332 -27.03 0.04 10.20
N ARG A 333 -28.15 0.64 10.62
CA ARG A 333 -28.36 2.08 10.61
C ARG A 333 -27.92 2.63 11.95
N LEU A 334 -26.89 3.46 11.94
CA LEU A 334 -26.30 3.99 13.16
C LEU A 334 -27.11 5.19 13.67
N ASP A 335 -27.15 5.33 14.99
CA ASP A 335 -27.40 6.63 15.60
C ASP A 335 -26.11 7.49 15.63
N LYS A 336 -26.23 8.70 16.18
CA LYS A 336 -25.11 9.67 16.21
C LYS A 336 -24.00 9.22 17.15
N ASP A 337 -24.35 8.65 18.30
CA ASP A 337 -23.38 8.24 19.30
C ASP A 337 -22.55 7.06 18.77
N GLN A 338 -23.20 6.08 18.14
CA GLN A 338 -22.53 4.95 17.50
C GLN A 338 -21.60 5.41 16.36
N LEU A 339 -22.04 6.35 15.53
CA LEU A 339 -21.18 6.91 14.48
C LEU A 339 -19.94 7.59 15.08
N PHE A 340 -20.11 8.36 16.15
CA PHE A 340 -19.00 9.03 16.82
C PHE A 340 -18.00 8.04 17.42
N GLU A 341 -18.46 6.91 17.96
CA GLU A 341 -17.57 5.83 18.42
C GLU A 341 -16.71 5.27 17.27
N TYR A 342 -17.30 5.00 16.11
CA TYR A 342 -16.54 4.56 14.93
C TYR A 342 -15.57 5.64 14.43
N ASN A 343 -15.98 6.90 14.38
CA ASN A 343 -15.11 8.00 13.97
C ASN A 343 -13.92 8.18 14.93
N GLU A 344 -14.13 8.06 16.24
CA GLU A 344 -13.03 8.09 17.20
C GLU A 344 -12.10 6.88 17.02
N ALA A 345 -12.61 5.69 16.73
CA ALA A 345 -11.77 4.52 16.41
C ALA A 345 -10.90 4.77 15.15
N ILE A 346 -11.49 5.33 14.09
CA ILE A 346 -10.78 5.64 12.84
C ILE A 346 -9.70 6.72 13.09
N LYS A 347 -10.02 7.75 13.87
CA LYS A 347 -9.09 8.81 14.28
C LYS A 347 -7.94 8.26 15.11
N ASN A 348 -8.21 7.38 16.06
CA ASN A 348 -7.18 6.78 16.91
C ASN A 348 -6.27 5.83 16.12
N ASN A 349 -6.82 5.12 15.12
CA ASN A 349 -6.08 4.23 14.24
C ASN A 349 -5.19 4.96 13.20
N CYS A 350 -5.48 6.23 12.87
CA CYS A 350 -4.69 6.95 11.87
C CYS A 350 -3.21 7.04 12.28
N ASN A 351 -2.33 7.18 11.29
CA ASN A 351 -0.90 7.28 11.53
C ASN A 351 -0.50 8.74 11.71
N LYS A 352 -0.72 9.56 10.69
CA LYS A 352 -0.38 11.00 10.71
C LYS A 352 -1.59 11.90 10.81
N GLY A 353 -2.77 11.44 10.38
CA GLY A 353 -3.95 12.30 10.40
C GLY A 353 -5.18 11.69 9.77
N TYR A 354 -6.30 12.37 10.03
CA TYR A 354 -7.63 11.97 9.58
C TYR A 354 -8.24 13.00 8.64
N ILE A 355 -9.24 12.58 7.88
CA ILE A 355 -9.80 13.26 6.72
C ILE A 355 -11.30 13.41 6.87
N LEU A 356 -11.78 14.65 6.71
CA LEU A 356 -13.19 15.01 6.72
C LEU A 356 -13.62 15.48 5.33
N SER A 357 -14.92 15.32 5.03
CA SER A 357 -15.48 15.87 3.81
C SER A 357 -15.68 17.39 3.89
N GLN A 358 -15.96 17.95 5.06
CA GLN A 358 -16.29 19.38 5.20
C GLN A 358 -15.63 20.03 6.44
N LYS A 359 -15.60 21.37 6.47
CA LYS A 359 -14.98 22.19 7.52
C LYS A 359 -15.90 22.40 8.74
N THR A 360 -16.48 21.34 9.28
CA THR A 360 -17.30 21.41 10.52
C THR A 360 -17.04 20.17 11.39
N LEU A 361 -16.92 20.32 12.72
CA LEU A 361 -16.71 19.17 13.62
C LEU A 361 -18.00 18.52 14.10
N LYS A 362 -19.06 19.31 14.26
CA LYS A 362 -20.37 18.89 14.78
C LYS A 362 -20.94 17.62 14.12
N PRO A 363 -20.74 17.37 12.81
CA PRO A 363 -21.21 16.13 12.16
C PRO A 363 -20.35 14.88 12.45
N TYR A 364 -19.20 15.02 13.11
CA TYR A 364 -18.20 13.95 13.23
C TYR A 364 -17.79 13.65 14.67
N PHE A 365 -17.86 14.65 15.55
CA PHE A 365 -17.39 14.58 16.93
C PHE A 365 -18.41 15.21 17.89
N LYS A 366 -18.37 14.79 19.16
CA LYS A 366 -19.27 15.25 20.24
C LYS A 366 -19.06 16.71 20.63
#